data_AF-A0A2V9PMI5-F1
#
_entry.id   AF-A0A2V9PMI5-F1
#
_cell.length_a   1.000
_cell.length_b   1.000
_cell.length_c   1.000
_cell.angle_alpha   90.00
_cell.angle_beta   90.00
_cell.angle_gamma   90.00
#
_symmetry.space_group_name_H-M   'P 1'
#
loop_
_entity.id
_entity.type
_entity.pdbx_description
1 polymer ?
#
loop_
_entity_poly.entity_id
_entity_poly.type
_entity_poly.pdbx_seq_one_letter_code
_entity_poly.pdbx_strand_id
1 'polypeptide(L)'
;TPATPVTISDGYHDQMQMGANSQLFVGSRNCTNINISGGEVRGCLSILNTGTGGGVTAPPDNGNVTAIEPIPNRNVVYVCEGGALRIYDTTTDKLQTTPEQPNVVGQAIDVKVVDF
;
A
#
# COMPACT_ATOMS: atom_id res chain seq x y z
N THR A 1 21.70 19.64 2.36
CA THR A 1 20.44 20.38 2.21
C THR A 1 19.33 19.58 2.86
N PRO A 2 18.38 20.20 3.57
CA PRO A 2 17.23 19.47 4.14
C PRO A 2 16.40 18.86 3.01
N ALA A 3 15.90 17.64 3.20
CA ALA A 3 15.00 17.00 2.25
C ALA A 3 13.62 17.69 2.27
N THR A 4 12.99 17.82 1.11
CA THR A 4 11.61 18.33 1.00
C THR A 4 10.64 17.32 1.64
N PRO A 5 9.76 17.74 2.56
CA PRO A 5 8.73 16.86 3.09
C PRO A 5 7.81 16.33 1.98
N VAL A 6 7.41 15.06 2.09
CA VAL A 6 6.46 14.41 1.18
C VAL A 6 5.14 14.20 1.94
N THR A 7 4.04 14.71 1.38
CA THR A 7 2.71 14.58 1.97
C THR A 7 2.10 13.23 1.62
N ILE A 8 1.68 12.46 2.64
CA ILE A 8 0.93 11.21 2.51
C ILE A 8 -0.57 11.42 2.78
N SER A 9 -1.40 10.40 2.51
CA SER A 9 -2.82 10.42 2.86
C SER A 9 -3.04 10.57 4.37
N ASP A 10 -4.26 10.95 4.78
CA ASP A 10 -4.62 11.16 6.18
C ASP A 10 -4.94 9.85 6.92
N GLY A 11 -5.22 10.00 8.22
CA GLY A 11 -5.62 8.92 9.11
C GLY A 11 -4.63 8.68 10.24
N TYR A 12 -4.88 7.61 11.00
CA TYR A 12 -3.97 7.13 12.04
C TYR A 12 -2.99 6.13 11.44
N HIS A 13 -1.74 6.55 11.25
CA HIS A 13 -0.69 5.72 10.64
C HIS A 13 -0.01 4.84 11.69
N ASP A 14 -0.17 3.52 11.56
CA ASP A 14 0.45 2.54 12.45
C ASP A 14 1.11 1.37 11.71
N GLN A 15 1.14 1.42 10.37
CA GLN A 15 1.79 0.44 9.51
C GLN A 15 2.74 1.14 8.55
N MET A 16 4.01 0.74 8.54
CA MET A 16 5.01 1.26 7.61
C MET A 16 6.01 0.17 7.27
N GLN A 17 6.23 -0.09 5.98
CA GLN A 17 7.18 -1.10 5.53
C GLN A 17 7.90 -0.69 4.25
N MET A 18 9.18 -1.06 4.17
CA MET A 18 10.00 -0.91 2.98
C MET A 18 9.86 -2.14 2.08
N GLY A 19 9.27 -1.96 0.91
CA GLY A 19 9.27 -2.93 -0.18
C GLY A 19 10.52 -2.88 -1.04
N ALA A 20 10.56 -3.77 -2.04
CA ALA A 20 11.57 -3.73 -3.09
C ALA A 20 11.46 -2.45 -3.94
N ASN A 21 12.48 -2.17 -4.76
CA ASN A 21 12.53 -1.02 -5.68
C ASN A 21 12.31 0.35 -5.03
N SER A 22 12.76 0.49 -3.77
CA SER A 22 12.65 1.71 -2.98
C SER A 22 11.19 2.15 -2.74
N GLN A 23 10.23 1.22 -2.78
CA GLN A 23 8.84 1.52 -2.48
C GLN A 23 8.60 1.48 -0.97
N LEU A 24 8.24 2.62 -0.39
CA LEU A 24 7.77 2.71 0.99
C LEU A 24 6.24 2.69 1.00
N PHE A 25 5.68 1.72 1.72
CA PHE A 25 4.26 1.58 1.94
C PHE A 25 3.92 2.11 3.33
N VAL A 26 2.96 3.02 3.41
CA VAL A 26 2.48 3.61 4.65
C VAL A 26 0.98 3.42 4.73
N GLY A 27 0.55 2.62 5.69
CA GLY A 27 -0.86 2.31 5.95
C GLY A 27 -1.41 3.15 7.09
N SER A 28 -2.71 3.45 7.01
CA SER A 28 -3.46 4.14 8.05
C SER A 28 -4.81 3.49 8.34
N ARG A 29 -5.44 3.96 9.41
CA ARG A 29 -6.82 3.66 9.79
C ARG A 29 -7.62 4.94 9.93
N ASN A 30 -8.94 4.85 9.71
CA ASN A 30 -9.85 6.00 9.82
C ASN A 30 -9.44 7.17 8.90
N CYS A 31 -8.91 6.86 7.71
CA CYS A 31 -8.62 7.83 6.66
C CYS A 31 -9.89 8.33 5.96
N THR A 32 -9.78 9.42 5.20
CA THR A 32 -10.83 9.82 4.27
C THR A 32 -10.72 9.00 2.97
N ASN A 33 -11.78 8.29 2.61
CA ASN A 33 -11.85 7.52 1.36
C ASN A 33 -12.50 8.36 0.26
N ILE A 34 -11.72 8.77 -0.74
CA ILE A 34 -12.16 9.56 -1.89
C ILE A 34 -11.70 8.84 -3.15
N ASN A 35 -12.62 8.54 -4.06
CA ASN A 35 -12.28 7.98 -5.37
C ASN A 35 -13.18 8.63 -6.42
N ILE A 36 -12.78 9.82 -6.89
CA ILE A 36 -13.50 10.58 -7.90
C ILE A 36 -12.87 10.27 -9.26
N SER A 37 -13.68 9.78 -10.20
CA SER A 37 -13.20 9.47 -11.56
C SER A 37 -12.59 10.71 -12.23
N GLY A 38 -11.30 10.64 -12.56
CA GLY A 38 -10.55 11.76 -13.15
C GLY A 38 -10.24 12.90 -12.18
N GLY A 39 -10.50 12.71 -10.89
CA GLY A 39 -10.29 13.69 -9.82
C GLY A 39 -9.39 13.15 -8.72
N GLU A 40 -9.68 13.56 -7.49
CA GLU A 40 -8.92 13.16 -6.30
C GLU A 40 -9.13 11.67 -5.98
N VAL A 41 -8.01 10.99 -5.72
CA VAL A 41 -7.97 9.62 -5.20
C VAL A 41 -7.21 9.64 -3.89
N ARG A 42 -7.86 9.21 -2.81
CA ARG A 42 -7.31 9.08 -1.47
C ARG A 42 -7.91 7.87 -0.76
N GLY A 43 -7.05 7.13 -0.09
CA GLY A 43 -7.41 6.01 0.76
C GLY A 43 -6.44 5.89 1.93
N CYS A 44 -6.52 4.78 2.64
CA CYS A 44 -5.71 4.55 3.83
C CYS A 44 -4.30 4.03 3.48
N LEU A 45 -4.00 3.81 2.21
CA LEU A 45 -2.69 3.41 1.75
C LEU A 45 -2.01 4.55 0.98
N SER A 46 -0.77 4.82 1.35
CA SER A 46 0.15 5.70 0.63
C SER A 46 1.38 4.90 0.21
N ILE A 47 1.75 5.01 -1.06
CA ILE A 47 2.91 4.34 -1.65
C ILE A 47 3.82 5.42 -2.22
N LEU A 48 5.11 5.41 -1.85
CA LEU A 48 6.06 6.42 -2.32
C LEU A 48 7.41 5.80 -2.66
N ASN A 49 8.02 6.29 -3.74
CA ASN A 49 9.37 5.86 -4.12
C ASN A 49 10.42 6.73 -3.42
N THR A 50 11.14 6.15 -2.45
CA THR A 50 12.17 6.86 -1.67
C THR A 50 13.46 7.10 -2.46
N GLY A 51 13.71 6.33 -3.53
CA GLY A 51 14.91 6.45 -4.34
C GLY A 51 14.90 7.65 -5.28
N THR A 52 13.73 8.03 -5.76
CA THR A 52 13.55 9.24 -6.61
C THR A 52 13.10 10.46 -5.82
N GLY A 53 12.79 10.31 -4.52
CA GLY A 53 12.11 11.33 -3.73
C GLY A 53 10.72 11.66 -4.30
N GLY A 54 10.13 10.69 -5.00
CA GLY A 54 8.98 10.86 -5.88
C GLY A 54 7.65 11.12 -5.16
N GLY A 55 6.62 11.40 -5.96
CA GLY A 55 5.26 11.64 -5.48
C GLY A 55 4.61 10.42 -4.84
N VAL A 56 3.66 10.68 -3.96
CA VAL A 56 2.83 9.63 -3.33
C VAL A 56 1.76 9.18 -4.30
N THR A 57 1.65 7.86 -4.46
CA THR A 57 0.50 7.22 -5.08
C THR A 57 -0.43 6.76 -3.98
N ALA A 58 -1.68 7.24 -4.03
CA ALA A 58 -2.78 6.71 -3.21
C ALA A 58 -3.61 5.79 -4.10
N PRO A 59 -3.59 4.46 -3.85
CA PRO A 59 -4.42 3.53 -4.60
C PRO A 59 -5.92 3.86 -4.47
N PRO A 60 -6.73 3.52 -5.48
CA PRO A 60 -8.19 3.76 -5.46
C PRO A 60 -8.95 2.83 -4.51
N ASP A 61 -8.25 1.85 -3.95
CA ASP A 61 -8.79 0.92 -2.98
C ASP A 61 -9.02 1.63 -1.64
N ASN A 62 -10.12 1.25 -1.00
CA ASN A 62 -10.65 1.97 0.16
C ASN A 62 -10.73 1.05 1.38
N GLY A 63 -10.58 1.67 2.54
CA GLY A 63 -10.70 1.01 3.85
C GLY A 63 -9.37 0.87 4.58
N ASN A 64 -9.45 0.52 5.86
CA ASN A 64 -8.29 0.49 6.75
C ASN A 64 -7.19 -0.45 6.25
N VAL A 65 -5.95 0.00 6.34
CA VAL A 65 -4.77 -0.85 6.18
C VAL A 65 -4.45 -1.47 7.54
N THR A 66 -4.50 -2.80 7.60
CA THR A 66 -4.34 -3.56 8.84
C THR A 66 -3.01 -4.29 8.91
N ALA A 67 -2.42 -4.62 7.76
CA ALA A 67 -1.08 -5.17 7.65
C ALA A 67 -0.44 -4.85 6.30
N ILE A 68 0.88 -4.78 6.31
CA ILE A 68 1.75 -4.61 5.14
C ILE A 68 2.90 -5.59 5.31
N GLU A 69 3.16 -6.41 4.29
CA GLU A 69 4.21 -7.42 4.33
C GLU A 69 4.92 -7.48 2.97
N PRO A 70 6.13 -6.91 2.87
CA PRO A 70 7.01 -7.11 1.73
C PRO A 70 7.44 -8.58 1.63
N ILE A 71 7.45 -9.14 0.41
CA ILE A 71 7.85 -10.53 0.22
C ILE A 71 9.32 -10.60 -0.24
N PRO A 72 10.22 -11.24 0.54
CA PRO A 72 11.62 -11.38 0.16
C PRO A 72 11.78 -12.02 -1.24
N ASN A 73 12.76 -11.54 -2.00
CA ASN A 73 13.10 -12.01 -3.35
C ASN A 73 11.97 -11.90 -4.39
N ARG A 74 10.94 -11.09 -4.13
CA ARG A 74 9.86 -10.79 -5.07
C ARG A 74 9.62 -9.28 -5.15
N ASN A 75 9.21 -8.81 -6.33
CA ASN A 75 8.86 -7.40 -6.55
C ASN A 75 7.39 -7.12 -6.18
N VAL A 76 6.97 -7.58 -4.99
CA VAL A 76 5.59 -7.43 -4.53
C VAL A 76 5.51 -7.13 -3.04
N VAL A 77 4.46 -6.42 -2.65
CA VAL A 77 4.07 -6.20 -1.25
C VAL A 77 2.63 -6.65 -1.07
N TYR A 78 2.38 -7.43 -0.02
CA TYR A 78 1.05 -7.91 0.34
C TYR A 78 0.48 -6.95 1.39
N VAL A 79 -0.76 -6.50 1.18
CA VAL A 79 -1.42 -5.51 2.02
C VAL A 79 -2.81 -6.01 2.38
N CYS A 80 -3.16 -5.99 3.66
CA CYS A 80 -4.53 -6.22 4.11
C CYS A 80 -5.24 -4.86 4.18
N GLU A 81 -6.06 -4.56 3.17
CA GLU A 81 -6.71 -3.27 2.94
C GLU A 81 -8.22 -3.45 2.79
N GLY A 82 -9.00 -2.76 3.62
CA GLY A 82 -10.47 -2.85 3.59
C GLY A 82 -11.02 -4.25 3.88
N GLY A 83 -10.21 -5.14 4.48
CA GLY A 83 -10.55 -6.54 4.71
C GLY A 83 -10.22 -7.50 3.55
N ALA A 84 -9.64 -7.00 2.46
CA ALA A 84 -9.15 -7.81 1.35
C ALA A 84 -7.62 -7.93 1.39
N LEU A 85 -7.09 -9.06 0.90
CA LEU A 85 -5.67 -9.18 0.60
C LEU A 85 -5.39 -8.57 -0.78
N ARG A 86 -4.50 -7.57 -0.82
CA ARG A 86 -4.09 -6.86 -2.03
C ARG A 86 -2.59 -7.08 -2.26
N ILE A 87 -2.24 -7.50 -3.46
CA ILE A 87 -0.85 -7.67 -3.88
C ILE A 87 -0.49 -6.51 -4.81
N TYR A 88 0.44 -5.68 -4.37
CA TYR A 88 0.98 -4.56 -5.14
C TYR A 88 2.31 -4.96 -5.78
N ASP A 89 2.47 -4.67 -7.06
CA ASP A 89 3.71 -4.85 -7.82
C ASP A 89 4.59 -3.61 -7.63
N THR A 90 5.79 -3.80 -7.08
CA THR A 90 6.73 -2.70 -6.76
C THR A 90 7.59 -2.28 -7.94
N THR A 91 7.45 -2.94 -9.09
CA THR A 91 8.09 -2.52 -10.36
C THR A 91 7.22 -1.52 -11.12
N THR A 92 5.90 -1.62 -10.95
CA THR A 92 4.91 -0.79 -11.67
C THR A 92 4.11 0.15 -10.75
N ASP A 93 4.29 0.01 -9.44
CA ASP A 93 3.63 0.79 -8.38
C ASP A 93 2.11 0.71 -8.42
N LYS A 94 1.60 -0.49 -8.76
CA LYS A 94 0.19 -0.73 -9.00
C LYS A 94 -0.28 -2.02 -8.37
N LEU A 95 -1.58 -2.10 -8.13
CA LEU A 95 -2.23 -3.35 -7.79
C LEU A 95 -2.01 -4.35 -8.94
N GLN A 96 -1.57 -5.55 -8.59
CA GLN A 96 -1.40 -6.63 -9.54
C GLN A 96 -2.75 -7.07 -10.11
N THR A 97 -2.83 -7.31 -11.41
CA THR A 97 -4.06 -7.82 -12.06
C THR A 97 -3.88 -9.21 -12.67
N THR A 98 -2.63 -9.64 -12.87
CA THR A 98 -2.29 -10.97 -13.39
C THR A 98 -1.13 -11.58 -12.61
N PRO A 99 -1.29 -12.77 -11.98
CA PRO A 99 -2.56 -13.45 -11.74
C PRO A 99 -3.58 -12.58 -10.99
N GLU A 100 -4.85 -13.01 -11.03
CA GLU A 100 -5.94 -12.38 -10.30
C GLU A 100 -5.63 -12.30 -8.80
N GLN A 101 -6.14 -11.25 -8.14
CA GLN A 101 -5.99 -11.05 -6.70
C GLN A 101 -6.58 -12.25 -5.93
N PRO A 102 -5.90 -12.76 -4.88
CA PRO A 102 -6.45 -13.81 -4.04
C PRO A 102 -7.77 -13.38 -3.40
N ASN A 103 -8.79 -14.22 -3.51
CA ASN A 103 -10.04 -14.01 -2.79
C ASN A 103 -10.00 -14.74 -1.43
N VAL A 104 -9.93 -13.98 -0.35
CA VAL A 104 -10.02 -14.51 1.02
C VAL A 104 -11.46 -14.39 1.48
N VAL A 105 -12.13 -15.52 1.71
CA VAL A 105 -13.48 -15.51 2.29
C VAL A 105 -13.40 -15.02 3.73
N GLY A 106 -14.12 -13.94 4.04
CA GLY A 106 -14.09 -13.29 5.35
C GLY A 106 -13.33 -11.96 5.31
N GLN A 107 -12.55 -11.67 6.36
CA GLN A 107 -11.78 -10.44 6.49
C GLN A 107 -10.29 -10.76 6.69
N ALA A 108 -9.46 -10.35 5.72
CA ALA A 108 -8.01 -10.35 5.89
C ALA A 108 -7.61 -9.19 6.82
N ILE A 109 -6.96 -9.53 7.94
CA ILE A 109 -6.54 -8.56 8.97
C ILE A 109 -5.03 -8.54 9.20
N ASP A 110 -4.32 -9.59 8.79
CA ASP A 110 -2.88 -9.68 8.90
C ASP A 110 -2.30 -10.55 7.78
N VAL A 111 -1.04 -10.29 7.44
CA VAL A 111 -0.24 -11.08 6.52
C VAL A 111 1.19 -11.09 7.03
N LYS A 112 1.79 -12.29 7.02
CA LYS A 112 3.16 -12.52 7.48
C LYS A 112 3.87 -13.49 6.55
N VAL A 113 5.13 -13.20 6.24
CA VAL A 113 6.01 -14.19 5.63
C VAL A 113 6.32 -15.27 6.67
N VAL A 114 6.17 -16.53 6.25
CA VAL A 114 6.63 -17.70 7.01
C VAL A 114 7.78 -18.29 6.21
N ASP A 115 8.97 -18.25 6.80
CA ASP A 115 10.22 -18.78 6.24
C ASP A 115 10.86 -19.75 7.24
N PHE A 116 11.83 -20.55 6.78
CA PHE A 116 12.49 -21.64 7.52
C PHE A 116 13.81 -21.24 8.19
#